data_AF-A0A4Q4CRW7-F1
#
_entry.id   AF-A0A4Q4CRW7-F1
#
_cell.length_a   1.000
_cell.length_b   1.000
_cell.length_c   1.000
_cell.angle_alpha   90.00
_cell.angle_beta   90.00
_cell.angle_gamma   90.00
#
_symmetry.space_group_name_H-M   'P 1'
#
loop_
_entity.id
_entity.type
_entity.pdbx_description
1 polymer ?
#
loop_
_entity_poly.entity_id
_entity_poly.type
_entity_poly.pdbx_seq_one_letter_code
_entity_poly.pdbx_strand_id
1 'polypeptide(L)' 'MTTPTPVETEQPEADLVVQLEDPWVTIVWNDPVNLMSYVAFVFRTYFGYTEEKATQLMLAVHEEGRAIVSSGRREEQER' A
#
# COMPACT_ATOMS: atom_id res chain seq x y z
N MET A 1 -10.67 -32.29 57.96
CA MET A 1 -10.75 -31.08 57.11
C MET A 1 -9.71 -31.25 56.02
N THR A 2 -10.15 -31.55 54.79
CA THR A 2 -9.26 -31.79 53.65
C THR A 2 -9.36 -30.58 52.73
N THR A 3 -8.30 -29.79 52.62
CA THR A 3 -8.18 -28.69 51.66
C THR A 3 -7.93 -29.27 50.26
N PRO A 4 -8.65 -28.82 49.22
CA PRO A 4 -8.35 -29.26 47.87
C PRO A 4 -7.05 -28.60 47.38
N THR A 5 -6.21 -29.41 46.76
CA THR A 5 -4.98 -28.96 46.07
C THR A 5 -5.38 -28.11 44.85
N PRO A 6 -4.70 -26.98 44.57
CA PRO A 6 -5.02 -26.19 43.39
C PRO A 6 -4.59 -26.97 42.13
N VAL A 7 -5.49 -27.09 41.18
CA VAL A 7 -5.16 -27.57 39.82
C VAL A 7 -4.46 -26.42 39.11
N GLU A 8 -3.20 -26.62 38.75
CA GLU A 8 -2.44 -25.70 37.90
C GLU A 8 -3.04 -25.76 36.49
N THR A 9 -3.80 -24.74 36.14
CA THR A 9 -4.30 -24.57 34.78
C THR A 9 -3.14 -24.16 33.90
N GLU A 10 -2.65 -25.07 33.06
CA GLU A 10 -1.77 -24.74 31.92
C GLU A 10 -2.51 -23.70 31.08
N GLN A 11 -2.09 -22.44 31.19
CA GLN A 11 -2.54 -21.39 30.30
C GLN A 11 -1.91 -21.71 28.94
N PRO A 12 -2.70 -21.91 27.87
CA PRO A 12 -2.10 -22.05 26.57
C PRO A 12 -1.37 -20.74 26.26
N GLU A 13 -0.04 -20.80 26.19
CA GLU A 13 0.77 -19.72 25.61
C GLU A 13 0.37 -19.64 24.14
N ALA A 14 -0.63 -18.81 23.86
CA ALA A 14 -0.95 -18.44 22.50
C ALA A 14 0.19 -17.55 22.02
N ASP A 15 1.13 -18.14 21.28
CA ASP A 15 2.05 -17.41 20.41
C ASP A 15 1.22 -16.68 19.35
N LEU A 16 0.70 -15.51 19.71
CA LEU A 16 -0.01 -14.61 18.82
C LEU A 16 1.02 -13.95 17.91
N VAL A 17 1.34 -14.62 16.80
CA VAL A 17 2.11 -14.01 15.72
C VAL A 17 1.24 -12.95 15.06
N VAL A 18 1.48 -11.68 15.39
CA VAL A 18 0.85 -10.55 14.71
C VAL A 18 1.51 -10.40 13.34
N GLN A 19 0.86 -10.94 12.31
CA GLN A 19 1.28 -10.77 10.93
C GLN A 19 0.76 -9.41 10.44
N LEU A 20 1.66 -8.46 10.22
CA LEU A 20 1.32 -7.20 9.56
C LEU A 20 1.00 -7.50 8.08
N GLU A 21 -0.10 -6.95 7.58
CA GLU A 21 -0.41 -7.05 6.15
C GLU A 21 0.61 -6.25 5.33
N ASP A 22 1.07 -6.83 4.22
CA ASP A 22 1.88 -6.10 3.25
C ASP A 22 1.06 -4.94 2.64
N PRO A 23 1.66 -3.74 2.48
CA PRO A 23 0.95 -2.61 1.90
C PRO A 23 0.63 -2.87 0.43
N TRP A 24 -0.59 -2.54 0.03
CA TRP A 24 -0.99 -2.52 -1.37
C TRP A 24 -0.34 -1.34 -2.07
N VAL A 25 0.01 -1.52 -3.34
CA VAL A 25 0.60 -0.47 -4.18
C VAL A 25 -0.28 -0.20 -5.40
N THR A 26 -0.46 1.08 -5.72
CA THR A 26 -1.08 1.49 -6.99
C THR A 26 0.02 1.64 -8.04
N ILE A 27 -0.13 0.93 -9.15
CA ILE A 27 0.82 0.93 -10.27
C ILE A 27 0.15 1.56 -11.48
N VAL A 28 0.80 2.54 -12.09
CA VAL A 28 0.39 3.11 -13.37
C VAL A 28 1.29 2.57 -14.47
N TRP A 29 0.68 2.09 -15.55
CA TRP A 29 1.34 1.51 -16.70
C TRP A 29 1.39 2.50 -17.86
N ASN A 30 2.44 2.42 -18.68
CA ASN A 30 2.57 3.22 -19.88
C ASN A 30 1.59 2.74 -20.95
N ASP A 31 1.09 3.67 -21.75
CA ASP A 31 0.25 3.39 -22.90
C ASP A 31 0.56 4.36 -24.05
N PRO A 32 0.28 3.99 -25.32
CA PRO A 32 0.65 4.81 -26.47
C PRO A 32 -0.37 5.92 -26.78
N VAL A 33 -1.47 6.03 -26.03
CA VAL A 33 -2.61 6.90 -26.36
C VAL A 33 -2.62 8.14 -25.49
N ASN A 34 -2.41 8.00 -24.19
CA ASN A 34 -2.45 9.10 -23.25
C ASN A 34 -1.21 9.99 -23.38
N LEU A 35 -1.44 11.29 -23.39
CA LEU A 35 -0.37 12.28 -23.45
C LEU A 35 0.34 12.38 -22.10
N MET A 36 1.66 12.61 -22.12
CA MET A 36 2.47 12.90 -20.93
C MET A 36 1.86 14.01 -20.06
N SER A 37 1.39 15.09 -20.69
CA SER A 37 0.76 16.22 -20.01
C SER A 37 -0.53 15.84 -19.28
N TYR A 38 -1.30 14.89 -19.83
CA TYR A 38 -2.50 14.36 -19.20
C TYR A 38 -2.15 13.49 -18.00
N VAL A 39 -1.18 12.59 -18.12
CA VAL A 39 -0.71 11.75 -17.01
C VAL A 39 -0.19 12.62 -15.85
N ALA A 40 0.64 13.61 -16.14
CA ALA A 40 1.12 14.56 -15.13
C ALA A 40 -0.02 15.37 -14.50
N PHE A 41 -1.06 15.72 -15.26
CA PHE A 41 -2.26 16.36 -14.71
C PHE A 41 -3.01 15.44 -13.74
N VAL A 42 -3.20 14.17 -14.07
CA VAL A 42 -3.84 13.18 -13.18
C VAL A 42 -3.04 13.01 -11.90
N PHE A 43 -1.71 12.98 -11.97
CA PHE A 43 -0.86 12.90 -10.77
C PHE A 43 -1.01 14.11 -9.83
N ARG A 44 -1.24 15.30 -10.38
CA ARG A 44 -1.51 16.49 -9.56
C ARG A 44 -2.91 16.49 -8.98
N THR A 45 -3.93 16.10 -9.75
CA THR A 45 -5.33 16.25 -9.33
C THR A 45 -5.85 15.09 -8.51
N TYR A 46 -5.48 13.86 -8.85
CA TYR A 46 -5.94 12.66 -8.16
C TYR A 46 -5.08 12.35 -6.93
N PHE A 47 -3.76 12.36 -7.10
CA PHE A 47 -2.81 12.03 -6.03
C PHE A 47 -2.32 13.25 -5.25
N GLY A 48 -2.65 14.47 -5.68
CA GLY A 48 -2.25 15.69 -4.98
C GLY A 48 -0.76 16.00 -5.06
N TYR A 49 -0.03 15.43 -6.02
CA TYR A 49 1.41 15.65 -6.13
C TYR A 49 1.77 17.05 -6.63
N THR A 50 2.96 17.52 -6.25
CA THR A 50 3.53 18.75 -6.81
C THR A 50 3.83 18.55 -8.30
N GLU A 51 4.01 19.65 -9.03
CA GLU A 51 4.33 19.60 -10.45
C GLU A 51 5.62 18.85 -10.74
N GLU A 52 6.65 19.04 -9.91
CA GLU A 52 7.93 18.35 -10.03
C GLU A 52 7.75 16.85 -9.83
N LYS A 53 7.04 16.43 -8.78
CA LYS A 53 6.83 15.01 -8.49
C LYS A 53 5.96 14.33 -9.55
N ALA A 54 4.92 15.01 -10.01
CA ALA A 54 4.07 14.53 -11.11
C ALA A 54 4.88 14.35 -12.40
N THR A 55 5.75 15.31 -12.73
CA THR A 55 6.61 15.22 -13.92
C THR A 55 7.58 14.05 -13.82
N GLN A 56 8.21 13.85 -12.66
CA GLN A 56 9.11 12.72 -12.42
C GLN A 56 8.41 11.37 -12.56
N LEU A 57 7.24 11.19 -11.93
CA LEU A 57 6.48 9.94 -12.01
C LEU A 57 5.99 9.69 -13.44
N MET A 58 5.59 10.74 -14.16
CA MET A 58 5.15 10.62 -15.55
C MET A 58 6.29 10.13 -16.45
N LEU A 59 7.49 10.69 -16.29
CA LEU A 59 8.68 10.24 -17.03
C LEU A 59 9.01 8.78 -16.70
N ALA A 60 8.96 8.40 -15.42
CA ALA A 60 9.17 7.01 -15.01
C ALA A 60 8.16 6.05 -15.68
N VAL A 61 6.88 6.42 -15.74
CA VAL A 61 5.87 5.64 -16.49
C VAL A 61 6.29 5.52 -17.96
N HIS A 62 6.63 6.63 -18.62
CA HIS A 62 6.95 6.64 -20.04
C HIS A 62 8.21 5.81 -20.39
N GLU A 63 9.27 5.95 -19.59
CA GLU A 63 10.58 5.35 -19.85
C GLU A 63 10.69 3.90 -19.34
N GLU A 64 10.15 3.62 -18.15
CA GLU A 64 10.26 2.30 -17.49
C GLU A 64 9.04 1.41 -17.77
N GLY A 65 8.02 1.95 -18.44
CA GLY A 65 6.78 1.24 -18.77
C GLY A 65 5.77 1.17 -17.62
N ARG A 66 6.17 1.52 -16.39
CA ARG A 66 5.31 1.60 -15.21
C ARG A 66 5.95 2.39 -14.07
N ALA A 67 5.13 2.88 -13.14
CA ALA A 67 5.60 3.43 -11.86
C ALA A 67 4.63 3.12 -10.72
N ILE A 68 5.16 2.98 -9.50
CA ILE A 68 4.35 2.96 -8.28
C ILE A 68 4.00 4.41 -7.93
N VAL A 69 2.71 4.69 -7.79
CA VAL A 69 2.18 6.04 -7.53
C VAL A 69 1.50 6.20 -6.18
N SER A 70 1.27 5.11 -5.44
CA SER A 70 0.74 5.16 -4.06
C SER A 70 0.98 3.82 -3.37
N SER A 71 1.03 3.84 -2.03
CA SER A 71 1.14 2.64 -1.19
C SER A 71 0.32 2.81 0.09
N GLY A 72 -0.42 1.80 0.52
CA GLY A 72 -1.26 1.88 1.72
C GLY A 72 -2.17 0.68 1.91
N ARG A 73 -3.27 0.87 2.63
CA ARG A 73 -4.28 -0.19 2.79
C ARG A 73 -5.00 -0.44 1.47
N ARG A 74 -5.50 -1.66 1.28
CA ARG A 74 -6.26 -2.04 0.07
C ARG A 74 -7.38 -1.04 -0.26
N GLU A 75 -8.19 -0.69 0.73
CA GLU A 75 -9.32 0.25 0.58
C GLU A 75 -8.90 1.67 0.18
N GLU A 76 -7.67 2.08 0.49
CA GLU A 76 -7.11 3.37 0.09
C GLU A 76 -6.63 3.32 -1.37
N GLN A 77 -6.14 2.17 -1.82
CA GLN A 77 -5.65 1.96 -3.20
C GLN A 77 -6.78 1.66 -4.20
N GLU A 78 -7.95 1.19 -3.74
CA GLU A 78 -9.13 0.93 -4.58
C GLU A 78 -10.03 2.17 -4.78
N ARG A 79 -9.75 3.27 -4.08
CA ARG A 79 -10.52 4.52 -4.11
C ARG A 79 -10.01 5.50 -5.16
#